data_AF-A0A6N9NRE7-F1
#
_entry.id   AF-A0A6N9NRE7-F1
#
_cell.length_a   1.000
_cell.length_b   1.000
_cell.length_c   1.000
_cell.angle_alpha   90.00
_cell.angle_beta   90.00
_cell.angle_gamma   90.00
#
_symmetry.space_group_name_H-M   'P 1'
#
loop_
_entity.id
_entity.type
_entity.pdbx_description
1 polymer ?
#
loop_
_entity_poly.entity_id
_entity_poly.type
_entity_poly.pdbx_seq_one_letter_code
_entity_poly.pdbx_strand_id
1 'polypeptide(L)'
;MRNRKRFLAVGVLAAMMTMSSAMVCMAETGWVARGSSWYYYRSDGSMATNRWIITNGGQYWLNEDGTMATNKWINTDGKYYYVGPAGEAVTGWYEISGKWYYFYPITETNKFVMAADTQIDGYRIGADGVWIPGN
;
A
#
# COMPACT_ATOMS: atom_id res chain seq x y z
N MET A 1 42.95 11.07 19.44
CA MET A 1 41.73 10.83 20.25
C MET A 1 40.54 11.18 19.36
N ARG A 2 39.92 10.22 18.63
CA ARG A 2 38.73 9.41 19.01
C ARG A 2 37.48 10.34 19.09
N ASN A 3 36.42 10.30 18.26
CA ASN A 3 35.73 9.24 17.50
C ASN A 3 34.73 9.81 16.45
N ARG A 4 34.47 9.02 15.39
CA ARG A 4 33.42 9.18 14.35
C ARG A 4 31.99 8.90 14.87
N LYS A 5 30.95 9.36 14.13
CA LYS A 5 29.70 8.65 13.68
C LYS A 5 28.65 9.69 13.19
N ARG A 6 27.74 9.52 12.22
CA ARG A 6 27.43 8.59 11.11
C ARG A 6 26.27 9.24 10.31
N PHE A 7 26.21 8.98 9.00
CA PHE A 7 25.18 9.36 8.01
C PHE A 7 23.79 8.77 8.30
N LEU A 8 22.73 9.36 7.72
CA LEU A 8 21.54 8.64 7.25
C LEU A 8 21.05 9.20 5.90
N ALA A 9 21.22 8.39 4.87
CA ALA A 9 20.54 8.50 3.58
C ALA A 9 19.15 7.86 3.71
N VAL A 10 18.14 8.43 3.05
CA VAL A 10 16.87 7.75 2.81
C VAL A 10 16.66 7.70 1.30
N GLY A 11 17.03 6.58 0.72
CA GLY A 11 16.59 6.15 -0.59
C GLY A 11 16.34 4.66 -0.51
N VAL A 12 15.10 4.21 -0.71
CA VAL A 12 14.78 2.80 -0.98
C VAL A 12 13.45 2.74 -1.72
N LEU A 13 13.46 2.36 -3.00
CA LEU A 13 12.54 1.33 -3.52
C LEU A 13 13.05 0.81 -4.87
N ALA A 14 14.11 -0.01 -4.81
CA ALA A 14 14.48 -0.98 -5.84
C ALA A 14 15.61 -1.88 -5.31
N ALA A 15 15.31 -2.77 -4.36
CA ALA A 15 16.19 -3.90 -4.08
C ALA A 15 15.75 -5.07 -4.98
N MET A 16 16.26 -5.10 -6.21
CA MET A 16 16.30 -6.33 -7.02
C MET A 16 17.23 -7.31 -6.29
N MET A 17 16.65 -8.24 -5.53
CA MET A 17 17.39 -9.36 -4.98
C MET A 17 17.75 -10.31 -6.13
N THR A 18 19.04 -10.57 -6.27
CA THR A 18 19.64 -11.52 -7.20
C THR A 18 19.02 -12.91 -7.00
N MET A 19 18.38 -13.46 -8.03
CA MET A 19 17.96 -14.86 -8.03
C MET A 19 19.20 -15.75 -7.99
N SER A 20 19.44 -16.43 -6.87
CA SER A 20 20.49 -17.46 -6.75
C SER A 20 19.82 -18.83 -6.69
N SER A 21 20.07 -19.63 -7.72
CA SER A 21 19.61 -21.00 -7.87
C SER A 21 20.32 -21.93 -6.88
N ALA A 22 19.72 -22.17 -5.71
CA ALA A 22 19.98 -23.36 -4.90
C ALA A 22 18.77 -23.65 -4.01
N MET A 23 18.07 -24.72 -4.36
CA MET A 23 16.84 -25.21 -3.75
C MET A 23 17.10 -25.71 -2.33
N VAL A 24 16.96 -24.84 -1.33
CA VAL A 24 16.54 -25.25 0.00
C VAL A 24 15.02 -25.11 0.01
N CYS A 25 14.29 -26.23 0.10
CA CYS A 25 12.85 -26.27 0.30
C CYS A 25 12.52 -25.73 1.70
N MET A 26 12.68 -24.42 1.90
CA MET A 26 11.94 -23.68 2.89
C MET A 26 10.75 -23.11 2.13
N ALA A 27 9.52 -23.37 2.56
CA ALA A 27 8.34 -22.78 1.94
C ALA A 27 8.60 -21.28 1.74
N GLU A 28 8.53 -20.78 0.50
CA GLU A 28 8.75 -19.36 0.22
C GLU A 28 7.68 -18.57 0.99
N THR A 29 8.05 -17.95 2.10
CA THR A 29 7.17 -17.05 2.86
C THR A 29 7.52 -15.61 2.51
N GLY A 30 6.52 -14.76 2.40
CA GLY A 30 6.66 -13.35 2.05
C GLY A 30 6.34 -13.06 0.59
N TRP A 31 6.89 -11.96 0.09
CA TRP A 31 6.65 -11.48 -1.28
C TRP A 31 7.38 -12.33 -2.31
N VAL A 32 6.65 -12.80 -3.32
CA VAL A 32 7.16 -13.59 -4.43
C VAL A 32 6.70 -12.97 -5.74
N ALA A 33 7.65 -12.62 -6.60
CA ALA A 33 7.37 -12.16 -7.96
C ALA A 33 7.24 -13.36 -8.91
N ARG A 34 6.16 -13.41 -9.68
CA ARG A 34 5.98 -14.39 -10.76
C ARG A 34 5.53 -13.65 -12.03
N GLY A 35 6.43 -13.56 -12.99
CA GLY A 35 6.22 -12.74 -14.18
C GLY A 35 6.11 -11.26 -13.81
N SER A 36 5.02 -10.61 -14.22
CA SER A 36 4.71 -9.21 -13.90
C SER A 36 3.86 -9.04 -12.64
N SER A 37 3.50 -10.14 -11.96
CA SER A 37 2.62 -10.11 -10.78
C SER A 37 3.38 -10.44 -9.51
N TRP A 38 2.97 -9.79 -8.42
CA TRP A 38 3.46 -10.07 -7.07
C TRP A 38 2.42 -10.86 -6.29
N TYR A 39 2.89 -11.80 -5.48
CA TYR A 39 2.09 -12.64 -4.60
C TYR A 39 2.68 -12.57 -3.19
N TYR A 40 1.87 -12.87 -2.18
CA TYR A 40 2.34 -12.96 -0.81
C TYR A 40 2.00 -14.31 -0.20
N TYR A 41 3.01 -15.00 0.33
CA TYR A 41 2.85 -16.26 1.04
C TYR A 41 2.98 -16.04 2.54
N ARG A 42 2.00 -16.53 3.31
CA ARG A 42 2.00 -16.39 4.77
C ARG A 42 2.98 -17.38 5.39
N SER A 43 3.22 -17.24 6.69
CA SER A 43 4.13 -18.10 7.45
C SER A 43 3.74 -19.58 7.46
N ASP A 44 2.47 -19.90 7.21
CA ASP A 44 1.97 -21.27 7.05
C ASP A 44 2.09 -21.82 5.63
N GLY A 45 2.78 -21.09 4.74
CA GLY A 45 2.98 -21.47 3.34
C GLY A 45 1.75 -21.25 2.45
N SER A 46 0.63 -20.76 2.99
CA SER A 46 -0.54 -20.45 2.17
C SER A 46 -0.38 -19.12 1.44
N MET A 47 -0.85 -19.06 0.19
CA MET A 47 -0.96 -17.79 -0.54
C MET A 47 -2.03 -16.91 0.10
N ALA A 48 -1.74 -15.62 0.25
CA ALA A 48 -2.70 -14.61 0.68
C ALA A 48 -3.56 -14.19 -0.52
N THR A 49 -4.87 -14.24 -0.34
CA THR A 49 -5.85 -13.79 -1.32
C THR A 49 -6.92 -12.95 -0.64
N ASN A 50 -7.51 -12.03 -1.41
CA ASN A 50 -8.61 -11.16 -1.02
C ASN A 50 -8.42 -10.47 0.34
N ARG A 51 -7.23 -9.92 0.58
CA ARG A 51 -6.87 -9.33 1.89
C ARG A 51 -5.77 -8.30 1.81
N TRP A 52 -5.72 -7.48 2.83
CA TRP A 52 -4.60 -6.57 3.08
C TRP A 52 -3.41 -7.32 3.69
N ILE A 53 -2.22 -7.02 3.19
CA ILE A 53 -0.93 -7.43 3.74
C ILE A 53 -0.19 -6.17 4.17
N ILE A 54 0.17 -6.13 5.45
CA ILE A 54 0.91 -5.02 6.05
C ILE A 54 2.34 -5.50 6.25
N THR A 55 3.28 -4.75 5.70
CA THR A 55 4.72 -4.97 5.88
C THR A 55 5.41 -3.66 6.22
N ASN A 56 6.70 -3.70 6.52
CA ASN A 56 7.49 -2.49 6.74
C ASN A 56 7.50 -1.53 5.53
N GLY A 57 7.21 -2.04 4.33
CA GLY A 57 7.12 -1.24 3.10
C GLY A 57 5.78 -0.54 2.88
N GLY A 58 4.77 -0.84 3.70
CA GLY A 58 3.41 -0.30 3.53
C GLY A 58 2.34 -1.39 3.55
N GLN A 59 1.14 -1.00 3.11
CA GLN A 59 -0.03 -1.87 3.07
C GLN A 59 -0.43 -2.14 1.62
N TYR A 60 -0.64 -3.41 1.29
CA TYR A 60 -0.85 -3.88 -0.08
C TYR A 60 -2.09 -4.77 -0.12
N TRP A 61 -2.89 -4.66 -1.18
CA TRP A 61 -4.05 -5.52 -1.37
C TRP A 61 -3.73 -6.67 -2.30
N LEU A 62 -4.08 -7.88 -1.87
CA LEU A 62 -3.99 -9.09 -2.67
C LEU A 62 -5.40 -9.38 -3.20
N ASN A 63 -5.53 -9.43 -4.53
CA ASN A 63 -6.76 -9.80 -5.22
C ASN A 63 -7.16 -11.25 -4.88
N GLU A 64 -8.34 -11.65 -5.34
CA GLU A 64 -8.86 -13.00 -5.12
C GLU A 64 -7.99 -14.10 -5.75
N ASP A 65 -7.33 -13.80 -6.87
CA ASP A 65 -6.35 -14.66 -7.53
C ASP A 65 -4.96 -14.64 -6.87
N GLY A 66 -4.78 -13.85 -5.81
CA GLY A 66 -3.53 -13.69 -5.08
C GLY A 66 -2.54 -12.70 -5.69
N THR A 67 -2.89 -12.05 -6.80
CA THR A 67 -2.06 -11.00 -7.38
C THR A 67 -2.14 -9.72 -6.55
N MET A 68 -1.03 -9.02 -6.41
CA MET A 68 -1.01 -7.69 -5.81
C MET A 68 -1.73 -6.69 -6.71
N ALA A 69 -2.67 -5.94 -6.14
CA ALA A 69 -3.35 -4.87 -6.85
C ALA A 69 -2.46 -3.63 -7.01
N THR A 70 -2.59 -2.95 -8.14
CA THR A 70 -1.93 -1.66 -8.44
C THR A 70 -2.92 -0.74 -9.15
N ASN A 71 -2.82 0.57 -8.92
CA ASN A 71 -3.71 1.59 -9.50
C ASN A 71 -5.21 1.23 -9.39
N LYS A 72 -5.66 0.83 -8.20
CA LYS A 72 -6.98 0.23 -8.02
C LYS A 72 -7.68 0.71 -6.76
N TRP A 73 -8.98 0.95 -6.89
CA TRP A 73 -9.89 1.14 -5.76
C TRP A 73 -10.17 -0.18 -5.07
N ILE A 74 -10.00 -0.20 -3.76
CA ILE A 74 -10.33 -1.34 -2.91
C ILE A 74 -11.48 -0.94 -2.00
N ASN A 75 -12.52 -1.77 -1.96
CA ASN A 75 -13.61 -1.65 -1.00
C ASN A 75 -13.56 -2.82 -0.04
N THR A 76 -13.45 -2.53 1.25
CA THR A 76 -13.59 -3.54 2.30
C THR A 76 -14.54 -3.00 3.36
N ASP A 77 -15.65 -3.71 3.59
CA ASP A 77 -16.65 -3.38 4.62
C ASP A 77 -17.18 -1.94 4.53
N GLY A 78 -17.45 -1.46 3.31
CA GLY A 78 -17.97 -0.11 3.06
C GLY A 78 -16.92 1.01 3.20
N LYS A 79 -15.66 0.66 3.50
CA LYS A 79 -14.54 1.59 3.50
C LYS A 79 -13.81 1.52 2.17
N TYR A 80 -13.44 2.69 1.65
CA TYR A 80 -12.74 2.82 0.38
C TYR A 80 -11.27 3.16 0.63
N TYR A 81 -10.43 2.57 -0.22
CA TYR A 81 -8.99 2.72 -0.22
C TYR A 81 -8.53 2.77 -1.68
N TYR A 82 -7.33 3.28 -1.90
CA TYR A 82 -6.72 3.23 -3.22
C TYR A 82 -5.28 2.75 -3.11
N VAL A 83 -4.88 1.85 -4.00
CA VAL A 83 -3.49 1.42 -4.13
C VAL A 83 -2.86 2.10 -5.33
N GLY A 84 -1.67 2.66 -5.12
CA GLY A 84 -0.91 3.36 -6.14
C GLY A 84 -0.27 2.42 -7.18
N PRO A 85 0.57 2.95 -8.08
CA PRO A 85 1.22 2.17 -9.13
C PRO A 85 2.20 1.13 -8.59
N ALA A 86 2.81 1.39 -7.43
CA ALA A 86 3.66 0.43 -6.72
C ALA A 86 2.87 -0.60 -5.89
N GLY A 87 1.53 -0.49 -5.85
CA GLY A 87 0.64 -1.35 -5.08
C GLY A 87 0.48 -0.99 -3.61
N GLU A 88 1.26 -0.02 -3.12
CA GLU A 88 1.10 0.54 -1.78
C GLU A 88 -0.20 1.36 -1.66
N ALA A 89 -0.88 1.23 -0.53
CA ALA A 89 -2.03 2.06 -0.20
C ALA A 89 -1.62 3.53 -0.11
N VAL A 90 -2.38 4.41 -0.77
CA VAL A 90 -2.09 5.84 -0.80
C VAL A 90 -2.53 6.53 0.50
N THR A 91 -1.86 7.63 0.82
CA THR A 91 -2.18 8.52 1.96
C THR A 91 -2.14 9.97 1.53
N GLY A 92 -2.84 10.82 2.28
CA GLY A 92 -2.93 12.25 2.02
C GLY A 92 -3.79 12.56 0.81
N TRP A 93 -3.59 13.77 0.28
CA TRP A 93 -4.23 14.22 -0.95
C TRP A 93 -3.67 13.45 -2.15
N TYR A 94 -4.56 12.85 -2.94
CA TYR A 94 -4.18 12.07 -4.11
C TYR A 94 -5.19 12.29 -5.25
N GLU A 95 -4.67 12.54 -6.45
CA GLU A 95 -5.48 12.77 -7.64
C GLU A 95 -5.72 11.46 -8.40
N ILE A 96 -6.99 11.13 -8.64
CA ILE A 96 -7.41 9.93 -9.37
C ILE A 96 -8.36 10.38 -10.47
N SER A 97 -7.93 10.23 -11.73
CA SER A 97 -8.72 10.57 -12.91
C SER A 97 -9.27 12.00 -12.90
N GLY A 98 -8.46 12.99 -12.53
CA GLY A 98 -8.85 14.41 -12.52
C GLY A 98 -9.65 14.84 -11.29
N LYS A 99 -9.82 13.96 -10.29
CA LYS A 99 -10.53 14.23 -9.05
C LYS A 99 -9.59 14.06 -7.86
N TRP A 100 -9.67 14.98 -6.91
CA TRP A 100 -8.88 14.91 -5.68
C TRP A 100 -9.64 14.17 -4.59
N TYR A 101 -8.93 13.26 -3.93
CA TYR A 101 -9.40 12.51 -2.77
C TYR A 101 -8.40 12.68 -1.64
N TYR A 102 -8.85 12.48 -0.40
CA TYR A 102 -7.96 12.43 0.75
C TYR A 102 -8.03 11.07 1.42
N PHE A 103 -6.87 10.48 1.73
CA PHE A 103 -6.75 9.20 2.43
C PHE A 103 -6.05 9.41 3.77
N TYR A 104 -6.65 8.98 4.87
CA TYR A 104 -6.05 9.20 6.19
C TYR A 104 -4.70 8.47 6.35
N PRO A 105 -3.67 9.08 6.96
CA PRO A 105 -2.46 8.35 7.32
C PRO A 105 -2.78 7.23 8.32
N ILE A 106 -1.91 6.22 8.45
CA ILE A 106 -2.10 5.19 9.49
C ILE A 106 -2.18 5.85 10.86
N THR A 107 -3.33 5.70 11.48
CA THR A 107 -3.50 5.85 12.92
C THR A 107 -4.19 4.60 13.49
N GLU A 108 -4.28 4.50 14.81
CA GLU A 108 -5.01 3.42 15.48
C GLU A 108 -6.48 3.35 15.02
N THR A 109 -7.07 4.50 14.66
CA THR A 109 -8.48 4.66 14.28
C THR A 109 -8.72 4.65 12.77
N ASN A 110 -7.84 5.26 11.98
CA ASN A 110 -8.00 5.40 10.53
C ASN A 110 -6.78 4.83 9.80
N LYS A 111 -6.93 3.64 9.24
CA LYS A 111 -5.87 2.99 8.47
C LYS A 111 -6.09 3.28 6.98
N PHE A 112 -5.57 4.37 6.39
CA PHE A 112 -5.64 4.60 4.92
C PHE A 112 -7.03 4.81 4.32
N VAL A 113 -8.06 4.97 5.15
CA VAL A 113 -9.44 5.08 4.66
C VAL A 113 -9.60 6.40 3.92
N MET A 114 -10.29 6.36 2.79
CA MET A 114 -10.73 7.55 2.07
C MET A 114 -11.66 8.39 2.96
N ALA A 115 -11.37 9.69 3.07
CA ALA A 115 -12.28 10.64 3.70
C ALA A 115 -13.56 10.77 2.88
N ALA A 116 -14.70 10.89 3.56
CA ALA A 116 -16.00 11.17 2.95
C ALA A 116 -16.83 12.01 3.91
N ASP A 117 -17.66 12.90 3.37
CA ASP A 117 -18.58 13.76 4.11
C ASP A 117 -17.93 14.50 5.30
N THR A 118 -16.80 15.15 5.03
CA THR A 118 -15.97 15.77 6.07
C THR A 118 -15.20 16.97 5.54
N GLN A 119 -14.40 17.62 6.39
CA GLN A 119 -13.47 18.68 6.03
C GLN A 119 -12.04 18.29 6.43
N ILE A 120 -11.11 18.50 5.50
CA ILE A 120 -9.68 18.30 5.71
C ILE A 120 -9.00 19.64 5.46
N ASP A 121 -8.39 20.23 6.50
CA ASP A 121 -7.67 21.52 6.41
C ASP A 121 -8.49 22.65 5.74
N GLY A 122 -9.80 22.69 6.00
CA GLY A 122 -10.73 23.67 5.41
C GLY A 122 -11.26 23.31 4.02
N TYR A 123 -10.80 22.22 3.41
CA TYR A 123 -11.31 21.71 2.14
C TYR A 123 -12.46 20.73 2.38
N ARG A 124 -13.62 20.94 1.72
CA ARG A 124 -14.77 20.05 1.85
C ARG A 124 -14.60 18.80 0.98
N ILE A 125 -14.88 17.65 1.56
CA ILE A 125 -14.93 16.35 0.90
C ILE A 125 -16.40 15.90 0.84
N GLY A 126 -16.89 15.57 -0.36
CA GLY A 126 -18.23 15.07 -0.57
C GLY A 126 -18.45 13.66 0.01
N ALA A 127 -19.71 13.20 0.01
CA ALA A 127 -20.05 11.83 0.42
C ALA A 127 -19.43 10.76 -0.49
N ASP A 128 -19.07 11.11 -1.72
CA ASP A 128 -18.34 10.28 -2.68
C ASP A 128 -16.81 10.33 -2.50
N GLY A 129 -16.33 11.07 -1.50
CA GLY A 129 -14.90 11.26 -1.22
C GLY A 129 -14.20 12.27 -2.11
N VAL A 130 -14.91 12.88 -3.06
CA VAL A 130 -14.34 13.85 -3.99
C VAL A 130 -14.24 15.20 -3.29
N TRP A 131 -13.08 15.83 -3.41
CA TRP A 131 -12.91 17.22 -3.02
C TRP A 131 -13.84 18.13 -3.82
N ILE A 132 -14.53 19.02 -3.11
CA ILE A 132 -15.37 20.05 -3.69
C ILE A 132 -14.59 21.37 -3.65
N PRO A 133 -14.12 21.89 -4.80
CA PRO A 133 -13.51 23.21 -4.87
C PRO A 133 -14.46 24.26 -4.29
N GLY A 134 -13.90 25.26 -3.61
CA GLY A 134 -14.62 26.20 -2.73
C GLY A 134 -16.01 26.63 -3.21
N ASN A 135 -16.96 26.59 -2.26
CA ASN A 135 -18.19 27.38 -2.31
C ASN A 135 -17.87 28.88 -2.20
#